data_AF-A0A354UW07-F1
#
_entry.id   AF-A0A354UW07-F1
#
_cell.length_a   1.000
_cell.length_b   1.000
_cell.length_c   1.000
_cell.angle_alpha   90.00
_cell.angle_beta   90.00
_cell.angle_gamma   90.00
#
_symmetry.space_group_name_H-M   'P 1'
#
loop_
_entity.id
_entity.type
_entity.pdbx_description
1 polymer ?
#
loop_
_entity_poly.entity_id
_entity_poly.type
_entity_poly.pdbx_seq_one_letter_code
_entity_poly.pdbx_strand_id
1 'polypeptide(L)' 'METFEEHYAAMERAINKHIPGADWTLINKAVDYASAKHQTQKRKDGSPYIIHPLAVAEIVAEEL' A
#
# COMPACT_ATOMS: atom_id res chain seq x y z
N MET A 1 1.93 -2.17 -16.58
CA MET A 1 2.79 -1.36 -15.70
C MET A 1 1.98 -1.21 -14.43
N GLU A 2 2.51 -1.70 -13.31
CA GLU A 2 1.80 -1.71 -12.03
C GLU A 2 1.41 -0.28 -11.61
N THR A 3 0.21 -0.15 -11.05
CA THR A 3 -0.38 1.14 -10.65
C THR A 3 -0.55 1.23 -9.14
N PHE A 4 -0.69 2.45 -8.63
CA PHE A 4 -1.00 2.66 -7.22
C PHE A 4 -2.35 2.02 -6.85
N GLU A 5 -3.35 2.19 -7.71
CA GLU A 5 -4.72 1.74 -7.49
C GLU A 5 -4.81 0.21 -7.37
N GLU A 6 -4.08 -0.53 -8.22
CA GLU A 6 -4.03 -2.00 -8.17
C GLU A 6 -3.48 -2.51 -6.82
N HIS A 7 -2.37 -1.91 -6.37
CA HIS A 7 -1.69 -2.29 -5.12
C HIS A 7 -2.43 -1.83 -3.87
N TYR A 8 -3.02 -0.64 -3.90
CA TYR A 8 -3.86 -0.16 -2.80
C TYR A 8 -5.07 -1.07 -2.62
N ALA A 9 -5.74 -1.44 -3.72
CA ALA A 9 -6.89 -2.35 -3.66
C ALA A 9 -6.50 -3.77 -3.18
N ALA A 10 -5.30 -4.24 -3.49
CA ALA A 10 -4.80 -5.53 -3.02
C ALA A 10 -4.54 -5.51 -1.51
N MET A 11 -3.80 -4.51 -1.02
CA MET A 11 -3.62 -4.25 0.42
C MET A 11 -4.97 -4.10 1.13
N GLU A 12 -5.93 -3.39 0.53
CA GLU A 12 -7.26 -3.18 1.12
C GLU A 12 -8.04 -4.49 1.28
N ARG A 13 -8.01 -5.36 0.26
CA ARG A 13 -8.64 -6.68 0.35
C ARG A 13 -8.01 -7.54 1.44
N ALA A 14 -6.68 -7.56 1.54
CA ALA A 14 -5.97 -8.32 2.57
C ALA A 14 -6.34 -7.82 3.98
N ILE A 15 -6.28 -6.50 4.22
CA ILE A 15 -6.62 -5.90 5.52
C ILE A 15 -8.08 -6.18 5.90
N ASN A 16 -9.03 -5.98 4.98
CA ASN A 16 -10.44 -6.24 5.29
C ASN A 16 -10.74 -7.71 5.58
N LYS A 17 -9.99 -8.64 4.98
CA LYS A 17 -10.13 -10.08 5.18
C LYS A 17 -9.53 -10.54 6.52
N HIS A 18 -8.37 -10.01 6.90
CA HIS A 18 -7.58 -10.52 8.04
C HIS A 18 -7.67 -9.67 9.31
N ILE A 19 -7.96 -8.38 9.18
CA ILE A 19 -7.93 -7.41 10.28
C ILE A 19 -9.31 -6.72 10.40
N PRO A 20 -10.36 -7.45 10.81
CA PRO A 20 -11.68 -6.86 10.98
C PRO A 20 -11.64 -5.74 12.03
N GLY A 21 -12.14 -4.56 11.66
CA GLY A 21 -12.11 -3.38 12.53
C GLY A 21 -10.82 -2.57 12.46
N ALA A 22 -9.97 -2.79 11.46
CA ALA A 22 -8.81 -1.93 11.20
C ALA A 22 -9.17 -0.44 11.15
N ASP A 23 -8.29 0.40 11.73
CA ASP A 23 -8.46 1.85 11.67
C ASP A 23 -8.05 2.39 10.29
N TRP A 24 -9.04 2.45 9.39
CA TRP A 24 -8.88 2.97 8.04
C TRP A 24 -8.46 4.45 8.00
N THR A 25 -8.79 5.24 9.02
CA THR A 25 -8.36 6.64 9.07
C THR A 25 -6.84 6.71 9.23
N LEU A 26 -6.28 5.88 10.12
CA LEU A 26 -4.84 5.79 10.33
C LEU A 26 -4.11 5.18 9.12
N ILE A 27 -4.67 4.11 8.54
CA ILE A 27 -4.08 3.44 7.37
C ILE A 27 -3.99 4.40 6.18
N ASN A 28 -5.09 5.09 5.86
CA ASN A 28 -5.10 6.02 4.71
C ASN A 28 -4.13 7.18 4.94
N LYS A 29 -4.02 7.68 6.16
CA LYS A 29 -3.01 8.69 6.53
C LYS A 29 -1.57 8.18 6.33
N ALA A 30 -1.30 6.91 6.63
CA ALA A 30 0.01 6.30 6.38
C ALA A 30 0.31 6.16 4.88
N VAL A 31 -0.69 5.76 4.09
CA VAL A 31 -0.60 5.69 2.63
C VAL A 31 -0.34 7.07 2.02
N ASP A 32 -1.06 8.10 2.45
CA ASP A 32 -0.86 9.48 1.99
C ASP A 32 0.55 9.97 2.33
N TYR A 33 1.01 9.70 3.54
CA TYR A 33 2.36 10.05 3.98
C TYR A 33 3.43 9.37 3.13
N ALA A 34 3.31 8.06 2.91
CA ALA A 34 4.26 7.31 2.08
C ALA A 34 4.23 7.79 0.62
N SER A 35 3.04 8.03 0.06
CA SER A 35 2.86 8.55 -1.29
C SER A 35 3.55 9.90 -1.47
N ALA A 36 3.37 10.81 -0.52
CA ALA A 36 4.03 12.13 -0.54
C ALA A 36 5.56 12.02 -0.44
N LYS A 37 6.09 11.15 0.43
CA LYS A 37 7.54 10.96 0.59
C LYS A 37 8.20 10.31 -0.62
N HIS A 38 7.46 9.48 -1.35
CA HIS A 38 7.95 8.75 -2.50
C HIS A 38 7.49 9.32 -3.85
N GLN A 39 6.86 10.51 -3.87
CA GLN A 39 6.21 11.05 -5.07
C GLN A 39 7.12 11.17 -6.31
N THR A 40 8.42 11.44 -6.11
CA THR A 40 9.42 11.58 -7.19
C THR A 40 10.29 10.33 -7.35
N GLN A 41 10.13 9.35 -6.47
CA GLN A 41 10.96 8.16 -6.44
C GLN A 41 10.37 7.07 -7.35
N LYS A 42 11.26 6.41 -8.09
CA LYS A 42 10.93 5.30 -8.97
C LYS A 42 11.74 4.06 -8.60
N ARG A 43 11.22 2.88 -8.92
CA ARG A 43 11.96 1.61 -8.86
C ARG A 43 12.90 1.49 -10.08
N LYS A 44 13.74 0.45 -10.10
CA LYS A 44 14.69 0.19 -11.19
C LYS A 44 14.02 0.04 -12.56
N ASP A 45 12.79 -0.46 -12.58
CA ASP A 45 11.96 -0.65 -13.79
C ASP A 45 11.18 0.61 -14.20
N GLY A 46 11.29 1.71 -13.45
CA GLY A 46 10.60 2.96 -13.72
C GLY A 46 9.20 3.09 -13.09
N SER A 47 8.69 2.05 -12.43
CA SER A 47 7.41 2.11 -11.71
C SER A 47 7.48 3.04 -10.47
N PRO A 48 6.36 3.65 -10.05
CA PRO A 48 6.31 4.47 -8.83
C PRO A 48 6.79 3.69 -7.60
N TYR A 49 7.65 4.30 -6.77
CA TYR A 49 8.23 3.59 -5.62
C TYR A 49 7.19 3.21 -4.54
N ILE A 50 6.11 3.99 -4.40
CA ILE A 50 5.01 3.75 -3.45
C ILE A 50 4.37 2.36 -3.57
N ILE A 51 4.45 1.75 -4.75
CA ILE A 51 3.99 0.38 -4.98
C ILE A 51 4.67 -0.61 -4.02
N HIS A 52 5.96 -0.43 -3.73
CA HIS A 52 6.69 -1.35 -2.87
C HIS A 52 6.19 -1.33 -1.41
N PRO A 53 6.06 -0.17 -0.73
CA PRO A 53 5.43 -0.11 0.59
C PRO A 53 4.01 -0.69 0.66
N LEU A 54 3.18 -0.49 -0.38
CA LEU A 54 1.83 -1.07 -0.43
C LEU A 54 1.86 -2.60 -0.51
N ALA A 55 2.73 -3.16 -1.37
CA ALA A 55 2.92 -4.60 -1.46
C ALA A 55 3.44 -5.20 -0.15
N VAL A 56 4.31 -4.49 0.58
CA VAL A 56 4.76 -4.93 1.92
C VAL A 56 3.58 -4.94 2.90
N ALA A 57 2.75 -3.90 2.91
CA ALA A 57 1.58 -3.82 3.78
C ALA A 57 0.55 -4.92 3.46
N GLU A 58 0.34 -5.25 2.19
CA GLU A 58 -0.47 -6.40 1.76
C GLU A 58 0.07 -7.72 2.35
N ILE A 59 1.36 -8.00 2.18
CA ILE A 59 1.98 -9.23 2.72
C ILE A 59 1.83 -9.28 4.24
N VAL A 60 2.09 -8.17 4.94
CA VAL A 60 1.92 -8.11 6.40
C VAL A 60 0.48 -8.40 6.80
N ALA A 61 -0.51 -7.93 6.04
CA ALA A 61 -1.92 -8.18 6.33
C ALA A 61 -2.34 -9.63 6.04
N GLU A 62 -1.82 -10.29 5.00
CA GLU A 62 -2.12 -11.71 4.71
C GLU A 62 -1.49 -12.68 5.73
N GLU A 63 -0.40 -12.28 6.40
CA GLU A 63 0.33 -13.11 7.37
C GLU A 63 -0.11 -12.88 8.83
N LEU A 64 -1.19 -12.12 9.06
CA LEU A 64 -1.85 -11.90 10.35
C LEU A 64 -3.08 -12.82 10.53
#